data_AF-A0A258AM46-F1
#
_entry.id   AF-A0A258AM46-F1
#
_cell.length_a   1.000
_cell.length_b   1.000
_cell.length_c   1.000
_cell.angle_alpha   90.00
_cell.angle_beta   90.00
_cell.angle_gamma   90.00
#
_symmetry.space_group_name_H-M   'P 1'
#
loop_
_entity.id
_entity.type
_entity.pdbx_description
1 polymer ?
#
loop_
_entity_poly.entity_id
_entity_poly.type
_entity_poly.pdbx_seq_one_letter_code
_entity_poly.pdbx_strand_id
1 'polypeptide(L)'
;MANATDKLQTQDIVRRVLANEQSSISVCWYASLLVSDIQLPTSDDDPDYDFDPEFYLSELEREISQTVDDFTRGKILLAATAVFTDLIFNSLPSFIEFANMCNATNPPLPGVFNPANATECSLALFDLSLITTDLTPRGVSALMQQSFTEEIRTYWAAVLSSEGAIGPVPPLITAIFPTPDPLGDPAFFEAMAGQTDQYAKSLKQAMYDYAHETFEQLVKLHTREGKPCITAREMQGVFDTLTGATT
;
A
#
# COMPACT_ATOMS: atom_id res chain seq x y z
N MET A 1 14.57 7.14 -29.71
CA MET A 1 15.75 7.56 -28.94
C MET A 1 15.29 8.64 -27.98
N ALA A 2 15.17 8.33 -26.69
CA ALA A 2 14.85 9.34 -25.68
C ALA A 2 16.00 10.37 -25.61
N ASN A 3 15.68 11.64 -25.40
CA ASN A 3 16.69 12.68 -25.31
C ASN A 3 17.52 12.50 -24.03
N ALA A 4 18.84 12.66 -24.08
CA ALA A 4 19.70 12.53 -22.89
C ALA A 4 19.27 13.50 -21.76
N THR A 5 18.69 14.64 -22.14
CA THR A 5 18.08 15.60 -21.21
C THR A 5 16.90 15.01 -20.43
N ASP A 6 16.06 14.19 -21.07
CA ASP A 6 14.88 13.58 -20.43
C ASP A 6 15.31 12.54 -19.40
N LYS A 7 16.36 11.75 -19.68
CA LYS A 7 16.91 10.77 -18.73
C LYS A 7 17.43 11.45 -17.47
N LEU A 8 18.18 12.54 -17.61
CA LEU A 8 18.71 13.28 -16.46
C LEU A 8 17.59 13.90 -15.60
N GLN A 9 16.55 14.43 -16.24
CA GLN A 9 15.40 14.99 -15.54
C GLN A 9 14.63 13.92 -14.76
N THR A 10 14.39 12.74 -15.33
CA THR A 10 13.75 11.62 -14.62
C THR A 10 14.59 11.17 -13.42
N GLN A 11 15.92 11.03 -13.59
CA GLN A 11 16.82 10.67 -12.49
C GLN A 11 16.79 11.69 -11.36
N ASP A 12 16.78 12.98 -11.67
CA ASP A 12 16.71 14.04 -10.65
C ASP A 12 15.39 14.04 -9.87
N ILE A 13 14.27 13.77 -10.53
CA ILE A 13 12.96 13.63 -9.85
C ILE A 13 12.98 12.40 -8.94
N VAL A 14 13.44 11.26 -9.45
CA VAL A 14 13.51 10.00 -8.70
C VAL A 14 14.41 10.14 -7.48
N ARG A 15 15.59 10.77 -7.60
CA ARG A 15 16.47 11.08 -6.45
C ARG A 15 15.74 11.85 -5.35
N ARG A 16 15.00 12.90 -5.71
CA ARG A 16 14.29 13.74 -4.73
C ARG A 16 13.18 12.98 -4.03
N VAL A 17 12.49 12.11 -4.76
CA VAL A 17 11.44 11.25 -4.22
C VAL A 17 12.04 10.21 -3.28
N LEU A 18 13.07 9.49 -3.71
CA LEU A 18 13.71 8.46 -2.89
C LEU A 18 14.52 9.03 -1.70
N ALA A 19 14.84 10.32 -1.71
CA ALA A 19 15.42 11.01 -0.55
C ALA A 19 14.36 11.54 0.43
N ASN A 20 13.07 11.44 0.11
CA ASN A 20 11.99 11.86 0.98
C ASN A 20 11.49 10.68 1.82
N GLU A 21 11.86 10.65 3.09
CA GLU A 21 11.45 9.57 4.02
C GLU A 21 9.91 9.47 4.17
N GLN A 22 9.17 10.53 3.87
CA GLN A 22 7.71 10.58 3.89
C GLN A 22 7.06 10.04 2.59
N SER A 23 7.84 9.58 1.61
CA SER A 23 7.28 8.91 0.43
C SER A 23 6.60 7.59 0.82
N SER A 24 5.41 7.35 0.28
CA SER A 24 4.69 6.08 0.47
C SER A 24 5.43 4.91 -0.17
N ILE A 25 5.04 3.69 0.21
CA ILE A 25 5.62 2.47 -0.38
C ILE A 25 5.41 2.46 -1.90
N SER A 26 4.19 2.80 -2.36
CA SER A 26 3.88 2.88 -3.79
C SER A 26 4.72 3.94 -4.50
N VAL A 27 4.91 5.12 -3.92
CA VAL A 27 5.77 6.18 -4.50
C VAL A 27 7.20 5.70 -4.68
N CYS A 28 7.78 5.08 -3.65
CA CYS A 28 9.14 4.54 -3.72
C CYS A 28 9.27 3.48 -4.81
N TRP A 29 8.27 2.60 -4.93
CA TRP A 29 8.20 1.55 -5.95
C TRP A 29 8.13 2.11 -7.37
N TYR A 30 7.21 3.03 -7.65
CA TYR A 30 7.11 3.63 -8.99
C TYR A 30 8.35 4.44 -9.35
N ALA A 31 8.95 5.13 -8.36
CA ALA A 31 10.19 5.86 -8.58
C ALA A 31 11.35 4.92 -8.92
N SER A 32 11.47 3.78 -8.25
CA SER A 32 12.52 2.79 -8.55
C SER A 32 12.33 2.15 -9.93
N LEU A 33 11.09 1.85 -10.33
CA LEU A 33 10.76 1.31 -11.64
C LEU A 33 11.11 2.24 -12.81
N LEU A 34 11.02 3.56 -12.63
CA LEU A 34 11.31 4.52 -13.70
C LEU A 34 12.77 4.55 -14.15
N VAL A 35 13.68 4.17 -13.25
CA VAL A 35 15.12 4.19 -13.49
C VAL A 35 15.70 2.79 -13.60
N SER A 36 15.05 1.78 -13.02
CA SER A 36 15.43 0.39 -13.24
C SER A 36 14.99 -0.06 -14.62
N ASP A 37 15.87 -0.73 -15.37
CA ASP A 37 15.49 -1.40 -16.62
C ASP A 37 14.82 -2.77 -16.34
N ILE A 38 14.29 -3.00 -15.12
CA ILE A 38 13.58 -4.23 -14.77
C ILE A 38 12.22 -4.26 -15.47
N GLN A 39 11.97 -5.37 -16.16
CA GLN A 39 10.65 -5.72 -16.65
C GLN A 39 9.88 -6.39 -15.52
N LEU A 40 8.72 -5.82 -15.17
CA LEU A 40 7.80 -6.48 -14.27
C LEU A 40 7.32 -7.79 -14.92
N PRO A 41 7.16 -8.86 -14.14
CA PRO A 41 6.67 -10.13 -14.66
C PRO A 41 5.28 -9.90 -15.22
N THR A 42 5.13 -10.08 -16.53
CA THR A 42 3.81 -10.17 -17.15
C THR A 42 3.25 -11.55 -16.85
N SER A 43 1.95 -11.64 -16.55
CA SER A 43 1.27 -12.82 -15.98
C SER A 43 1.44 -14.16 -16.72
N ASP A 44 2.13 -14.17 -17.86
CA ASP A 44 2.32 -15.33 -18.73
C ASP A 44 3.79 -15.76 -18.89
N ASP A 45 4.76 -14.98 -18.43
CA ASP A 45 6.19 -15.20 -18.71
C ASP A 45 6.99 -15.54 -17.44
N ASP A 46 7.32 -16.82 -17.34
CA ASP A 46 8.37 -17.44 -16.51
C ASP A 46 8.10 -17.62 -14.99
N PRO A 47 7.70 -18.83 -14.55
CA PRO A 47 7.55 -19.14 -13.12
C PRO A 47 8.88 -19.14 -12.34
N ASP A 48 10.03 -19.02 -13.03
CA ASP A 48 11.37 -19.05 -12.45
C ASP A 48 12.05 -17.65 -12.39
N TYR A 49 11.28 -16.55 -12.39
CA TYR A 49 11.87 -15.21 -12.20
C TYR A 49 12.48 -15.07 -10.79
N ASP A 50 13.78 -15.31 -10.69
CA ASP A 50 14.57 -15.15 -9.46
C ASP A 50 14.88 -13.66 -9.25
N PHE A 51 13.97 -12.95 -8.57
CA PHE A 51 14.18 -11.56 -8.18
C PHE A 51 15.26 -11.49 -7.09
N ASP A 52 16.46 -11.01 -7.44
CA ASP A 52 17.53 -10.71 -6.48
C ASP A 52 17.35 -9.27 -5.93
N PRO A 53 16.93 -9.11 -4.65
CA PRO A 53 16.66 -7.80 -4.08
C PRO A 53 17.91 -6.92 -3.92
N GLU A 54 19.07 -7.52 -3.63
CA GLU A 54 20.32 -6.77 -3.41
C GLU A 54 20.91 -6.29 -4.73
N PHE A 55 20.82 -7.13 -5.77
CA PHE A 55 21.16 -6.72 -7.12
C PHE A 55 20.25 -5.57 -7.58
N TYR A 56 18.94 -5.68 -7.36
CA TYR A 56 17.99 -4.62 -7.73
C TYR A 56 18.33 -3.27 -7.10
N LEU A 57 18.56 -3.26 -5.78
CA LEU A 57 18.91 -2.03 -5.05
C LEU A 57 20.26 -1.47 -5.51
N SER A 58 21.25 -2.32 -5.78
CA SER A 58 22.55 -1.89 -6.29
C SER A 58 22.44 -1.24 -7.67
N GLU A 59 21.64 -1.80 -8.57
CA GLU A 59 21.40 -1.22 -9.90
C GLU A 59 20.63 0.10 -9.82
N LEU A 60 19.63 0.18 -8.93
CA LEU A 60 18.90 1.41 -8.64
C LEU A 60 19.85 2.53 -8.20
N GLU A 61 20.65 2.27 -7.16
CA GLU A 61 21.62 3.23 -6.60
C GLU A 61 22.66 3.67 -7.65
N ARG A 62 23.07 2.75 -8.53
CA ARG A 62 23.95 3.05 -9.67
C ARG A 62 23.28 3.99 -10.67
N GLU A 63 22.04 3.70 -11.07
CA GLU A 63 21.30 4.52 -12.04
C GLU A 63 20.98 5.92 -11.50
N ILE A 64 20.70 6.05 -10.21
CA ILE A 64 20.51 7.37 -9.58
C ILE A 64 21.82 7.98 -9.09
N SER A 65 22.96 7.26 -9.13
CA SER A 65 24.26 7.74 -8.65
C SER A 65 24.23 8.25 -7.19
N GLN A 66 23.44 7.59 -6.34
CA GLN A 66 23.23 7.95 -4.94
C GLN A 66 22.83 6.70 -4.15
N THR A 67 23.28 6.60 -2.90
CA THR A 67 22.84 5.57 -1.96
C THR A 67 21.43 5.88 -1.46
N VAL A 68 20.56 4.87 -1.45
CA VAL A 68 19.22 4.97 -0.86
C VAL A 68 19.34 4.62 0.62
N ASP A 69 18.68 5.39 1.49
CA ASP A 69 18.70 5.09 2.92
C ASP A 69 17.96 3.78 3.25
N ASP A 70 18.30 3.15 4.37
CA ASP A 70 17.76 1.84 4.76
C ASP A 70 16.22 1.83 4.86
N PHE A 71 15.62 2.96 5.21
CA PHE A 71 14.16 3.07 5.37
C PHE A 71 13.48 3.03 4.01
N THR A 72 13.96 3.83 3.06
CA THR A 72 13.49 3.82 1.67
C THR A 72 13.80 2.49 0.99
N ARG A 73 14.96 1.88 1.24
CA ARG A 73 15.28 0.51 0.78
C ARG A 73 14.23 -0.48 1.28
N GLY A 74 13.88 -0.43 2.58
CA GLY A 74 12.84 -1.27 3.16
C GLY A 74 11.48 -1.13 2.47
N LYS A 75 11.05 0.10 2.17
CA LYS A 75 9.81 0.36 1.42
C LYS A 75 9.84 -0.26 0.02
N ILE A 76 10.95 -0.09 -0.70
CA ILE A 76 11.11 -0.67 -2.05
C ILE A 76 11.07 -2.20 -2.00
N LEU A 77 11.75 -2.81 -1.02
CA LEU A 77 11.77 -4.27 -0.87
C LEU A 77 10.43 -4.85 -0.47
N LEU A 78 9.65 -4.15 0.36
CA LEU A 78 8.29 -4.55 0.69
C LEU A 78 7.36 -4.47 -0.52
N ALA A 79 7.48 -3.42 -1.34
CA ALA A 79 6.74 -3.33 -2.60
C ALA A 79 7.11 -4.47 -3.55
N ALA A 80 8.40 -4.74 -3.73
CA ALA A 80 8.88 -5.86 -4.53
C ALA A 80 8.34 -7.19 -4.01
N THR A 81 8.38 -7.42 -2.69
CA THR A 81 7.82 -8.62 -2.06
C THR A 81 6.34 -8.79 -2.40
N ALA A 82 5.56 -7.69 -2.43
CA ALA A 82 4.14 -7.74 -2.79
C ALA A 82 3.89 -8.08 -4.26
N VAL A 83 4.82 -7.72 -5.15
CA VAL A 83 4.72 -7.96 -6.60
C VAL A 83 5.19 -9.35 -6.97
N PHE A 84 6.34 -9.78 -6.43
CA PHE A 84 7.02 -11.00 -6.84
C PHE A 84 6.63 -12.22 -5.99
N THR A 85 5.99 -12.02 -4.84
CA THR A 85 5.59 -13.11 -3.93
C THR A 85 4.18 -12.91 -3.41
N ASP A 86 3.59 -13.97 -2.86
CA ASP A 86 2.31 -13.93 -2.16
C ASP A 86 2.48 -13.73 -0.63
N LEU A 87 3.71 -13.49 -0.15
CA LEU A 87 4.05 -13.53 1.27
C LEU A 87 3.24 -12.53 2.11
N ILE A 88 3.07 -11.29 1.62
CA ILE A 88 2.31 -10.23 2.33
C ILE A 88 0.81 -10.58 2.43
N PHE A 89 0.29 -11.37 1.49
CA PHE A 89 -1.12 -11.78 1.47
C PHE A 89 -1.38 -13.02 2.31
N ASN A 90 -0.34 -13.83 2.55
CA ASN A 90 -0.45 -15.14 3.20
C ASN A 90 0.14 -15.22 4.61
N SER A 91 0.99 -14.27 5.01
CA SER A 91 1.65 -14.23 6.32
C SER A 91 1.21 -12.99 7.11
N LEU A 92 0.49 -13.20 8.23
CA LEU A 92 0.09 -12.10 9.11
C LEU A 92 1.29 -11.24 9.60
N PRO A 93 2.42 -11.82 10.05
CA PRO A 93 3.59 -11.02 10.41
C PRO A 93 4.09 -10.12 9.27
N SER A 94 4.13 -10.64 8.04
CA SER A 94 4.58 -9.90 6.86
C SER A 94 3.61 -8.78 6.47
N PHE A 95 2.30 -9.03 6.59
CA PHE A 95 1.29 -7.99 6.42
C PHE A 95 1.44 -6.87 7.46
N ILE A 96 1.63 -7.21 8.74
CA ILE A 96 1.81 -6.23 9.81
C ILE A 96 3.07 -5.38 9.57
N GLU A 97 4.17 -6.01 9.15
CA GLU A 97 5.40 -5.29 8.79
C GLU A 97 5.15 -4.29 7.64
N PHE A 98 4.45 -4.72 6.58
CA PHE A 98 4.05 -3.84 5.49
C PHE A 98 3.18 -2.67 5.97
N ALA A 99 2.18 -2.95 6.81
CA ALA A 99 1.26 -1.95 7.32
C ALA A 99 1.94 -0.89 8.20
N ASN A 100 2.82 -1.32 9.11
CA ASN A 100 3.62 -0.42 9.93
C ASN A 100 4.50 0.51 9.08
N MET A 101 4.98 0.04 7.93
CA MET A 101 5.86 0.84 7.05
C MET A 101 5.12 1.92 6.24
N CYS A 102 3.79 1.86 6.13
CA CYS A 102 3.01 2.80 5.34
C CYS A 102 3.04 4.22 5.93
N ASN A 103 2.92 4.38 7.25
CA ASN A 103 2.91 5.68 7.93
C ASN A 103 4.08 5.88 8.91
N ALA A 104 5.06 4.97 8.92
CA ALA A 104 6.21 5.07 9.79
C ALA A 104 6.99 6.37 9.53
N THR A 105 7.23 7.15 10.58
CA THR A 105 8.14 8.30 10.53
C THR A 105 9.58 7.92 10.86
N ASN A 106 9.80 6.71 11.38
CA ASN A 106 11.09 6.16 11.74
C ASN A 106 11.13 4.68 11.36
N PRO A 107 12.32 4.12 11.08
CA PRO A 107 12.46 2.68 10.85
C PRO A 107 11.91 1.86 12.02
N PRO A 108 11.17 0.77 11.76
CA PRO A 108 10.74 -0.15 12.81
C PRO A 108 11.96 -0.74 13.52
N LEU A 109 11.88 -0.87 14.84
CA LEU A 109 12.97 -1.39 15.65
C LEU A 109 13.14 -2.91 15.40
N PRO A 110 14.34 -3.38 15.03
CA PRO A 110 14.57 -4.81 14.80
C PRO A 110 14.20 -5.65 16.02
N GLY A 111 13.43 -6.72 15.80
CA GLY A 111 13.04 -7.66 16.85
C GLY A 111 11.93 -7.17 17.80
N VAL A 112 11.34 -5.99 17.56
CA VAL A 112 10.19 -5.51 18.31
C VAL A 112 8.92 -5.75 17.50
N PHE A 113 8.03 -6.59 18.02
CA PHE A 113 6.71 -6.77 17.42
C PHE A 113 5.85 -5.53 17.72
N ASN A 114 5.46 -4.80 16.68
CA ASN A 114 4.52 -3.69 16.77
C ASN A 114 3.24 -4.08 16.02
N PRO A 115 2.10 -4.34 16.71
CA PRO A 115 0.85 -4.63 16.01
C PRO A 115 0.38 -3.39 15.25
N ALA A 116 -0.01 -3.57 13.99
CA ALA A 116 -0.59 -2.51 13.19
C ALA A 116 -1.99 -2.13 13.68
N ASN A 117 -2.30 -0.83 13.74
CA ASN A 117 -3.64 -0.32 13.99
C ASN A 117 -4.49 -0.31 12.70
N ALA A 118 -5.78 0.02 12.82
CA ALA A 118 -6.67 -0.05 11.68
C ALA A 118 -6.40 1.04 10.64
N THR A 119 -5.78 2.15 11.04
CA THR A 119 -5.28 3.16 10.09
C THR A 119 -4.15 2.56 9.25
N GLU A 120 -3.12 2.00 9.87
CA GLU A 120 -2.00 1.33 9.19
C GLU A 120 -2.47 0.22 8.26
N CYS A 121 -3.40 -0.63 8.71
CA CYS A 121 -3.99 -1.67 7.87
C CYS A 121 -4.74 -1.08 6.66
N SER A 122 -5.42 0.06 6.83
CA SER A 122 -6.13 0.73 5.75
C SER A 122 -5.18 1.36 4.72
N LEU A 123 -4.07 1.94 5.18
CA LEU A 123 -3.03 2.48 4.32
C LEU A 123 -2.29 1.38 3.56
N ALA A 124 -2.06 0.22 4.19
CA ALA A 124 -1.51 -0.96 3.52
C ALA A 124 -2.38 -1.41 2.35
N LEU A 125 -3.71 -1.46 2.54
CA LEU A 125 -4.62 -1.80 1.44
C LEU A 125 -4.57 -0.79 0.31
N PHE A 126 -4.40 0.50 0.62
CA PHE A 126 -4.22 1.53 -0.40
C PHE A 126 -2.93 1.34 -1.21
N ASP A 127 -1.78 1.18 -0.55
CA ASP A 127 -0.51 0.97 -1.24
C ASP A 127 -0.48 -0.35 -2.03
N LEU A 128 -0.96 -1.46 -1.45
CA LEU A 128 -1.07 -2.73 -2.16
C LEU A 128 -1.97 -2.61 -3.39
N SER A 129 -3.08 -1.88 -3.29
CA SER A 129 -3.96 -1.63 -4.44
C SER A 129 -3.23 -0.90 -5.57
N LEU A 130 -2.35 0.06 -5.24
CA LEU A 130 -1.55 0.76 -6.23
C LEU A 130 -0.45 -0.12 -6.83
N ILE A 131 0.13 -1.03 -6.05
CA ILE A 131 1.32 -1.78 -6.44
C ILE A 131 0.98 -3.06 -7.20
N THR A 132 -0.07 -3.79 -6.79
CA THR A 132 -0.30 -5.19 -7.21
C THR A 132 -1.53 -5.38 -8.10
N THR A 133 -2.26 -4.32 -8.43
CA THR A 133 -3.47 -4.42 -9.25
C THR A 133 -3.29 -3.75 -10.61
N ASP A 134 -4.22 -4.02 -11.51
CA ASP A 134 -4.36 -3.30 -12.79
C ASP A 134 -4.99 -1.90 -12.63
N LEU A 135 -5.16 -1.42 -11.39
CA LEU A 135 -5.81 -0.15 -11.01
C LEU A 135 -7.26 -0.03 -11.46
N THR A 136 -7.88 -1.12 -11.94
CA THR A 136 -9.31 -1.12 -12.23
C THR A 136 -10.10 -1.37 -10.94
N PRO A 137 -11.35 -0.88 -10.84
CA PRO A 137 -12.21 -1.20 -9.69
C PRO A 137 -12.37 -2.70 -9.47
N ARG A 138 -12.32 -3.50 -10.55
CA ARG A 138 -12.39 -4.96 -10.48
C ARG A 138 -11.11 -5.55 -9.87
N GLY A 139 -9.93 -5.09 -10.29
CA GLY A 139 -8.65 -5.53 -9.74
C GLY A 139 -8.55 -5.21 -8.24
N VAL A 140 -8.90 -3.98 -7.86
CA VAL A 140 -8.93 -3.54 -6.45
C VAL A 140 -9.94 -4.36 -5.64
N SER A 141 -11.15 -4.60 -6.17
CA SER A 141 -12.13 -5.44 -5.48
C SER A 141 -11.66 -6.89 -5.31
N ALA A 142 -10.96 -7.45 -6.30
CA ALA A 142 -10.42 -8.81 -6.23
C ALA A 142 -9.35 -8.93 -5.13
N LEU A 143 -8.47 -7.93 -5.02
CA LEU A 143 -7.49 -7.83 -3.93
C LEU A 143 -8.15 -7.94 -2.55
N MET A 144 -9.19 -7.11 -2.32
CA MET A 144 -9.88 -7.04 -1.02
C MET A 144 -10.63 -8.33 -0.66
N GLN A 145 -11.16 -9.03 -1.66
CA GLN A 145 -12.06 -10.18 -1.46
C GLN A 145 -11.34 -11.52 -1.44
N GLN A 146 -10.25 -11.67 -2.19
CA GLN A 146 -9.72 -12.99 -2.55
C GLN A 146 -8.23 -13.17 -2.22
N SER A 147 -7.48 -12.09 -1.98
CA SER A 147 -6.02 -12.22 -1.80
C SER A 147 -5.62 -12.56 -0.38
N PHE A 148 -6.31 -12.05 0.65
CA PHE A 148 -5.86 -12.18 2.04
C PHE A 148 -6.38 -13.43 2.75
N THR A 149 -5.53 -14.06 3.55
CA THR A 149 -5.90 -15.22 4.38
C THR A 149 -6.97 -14.88 5.42
N GLU A 150 -7.61 -15.93 5.95
CA GLU A 150 -8.53 -15.80 7.08
C GLU A 150 -7.87 -15.21 8.32
N GLU A 151 -6.59 -15.54 8.58
CA GLU A 151 -5.84 -15.03 9.72
C GLU A 151 -5.71 -13.50 9.66
N ILE A 152 -5.32 -12.94 8.50
CA ILE A 152 -5.21 -11.49 8.30
C ILE A 152 -6.58 -10.82 8.44
N ARG A 153 -7.63 -11.39 7.84
CA ARG A 153 -8.99 -10.82 7.94
C ARG A 153 -9.58 -10.88 9.36
N THR A 154 -9.20 -11.89 10.14
CA THR A 154 -9.55 -12.00 11.56
C THR A 154 -8.79 -10.97 12.38
N TYR A 155 -7.50 -10.75 12.07
CA TYR A 155 -6.71 -9.70 12.69
C TYR A 155 -7.32 -8.31 12.46
N TRP A 156 -7.77 -7.99 11.25
CA TRP A 156 -8.47 -6.73 10.99
C TRP A 156 -9.71 -6.56 11.86
N ALA A 157 -10.50 -7.61 12.05
CA ALA A 157 -11.66 -7.55 12.95
C ALA A 157 -11.26 -7.31 14.41
N ALA A 158 -10.16 -7.92 14.87
CA ALA A 158 -9.65 -7.71 16.22
C ALA A 158 -9.18 -6.26 16.44
N VAL A 159 -8.45 -5.69 15.47
CA VAL A 159 -7.99 -4.31 15.52
C VAL A 159 -9.17 -3.33 15.47
N LEU A 160 -10.10 -3.50 14.53
CA LEU A 160 -11.34 -2.71 14.45
C LEU A 160 -12.14 -2.77 15.76
N SER A 161 -12.29 -3.96 16.35
CA SER A 161 -12.98 -4.15 17.62
C SER A 161 -12.27 -3.43 18.77
N SER A 162 -10.95 -3.48 18.81
CA SER A 162 -10.15 -2.79 19.83
C SER A 162 -10.25 -1.27 19.75
N GLU A 163 -10.57 -0.74 18.57
CA GLU A 163 -10.73 0.70 18.30
C GLU A 163 -12.22 1.14 18.33
N GLY A 164 -13.12 0.23 18.69
CA GLY A 164 -14.53 0.51 18.98
C GLY A 164 -15.50 0.31 17.81
N ALA A 165 -15.09 -0.34 16.73
CA ALA A 165 -15.99 -0.77 15.68
C ALA A 165 -16.61 -2.13 16.00
N ILE A 166 -17.92 -2.30 15.77
CA ILE A 166 -18.65 -3.57 15.98
C ILE A 166 -18.89 -4.37 14.69
N GLY A 167 -18.33 -3.90 13.58
CA GLY A 167 -18.46 -4.57 12.31
C GLY A 167 -17.44 -4.06 11.29
N PRO A 168 -17.46 -4.63 10.07
CA PRO A 168 -16.55 -4.24 9.01
C PRO A 168 -16.71 -2.77 8.62
N VAL A 169 -15.59 -2.11 8.35
CA VAL A 169 -15.52 -0.69 7.99
C VAL A 169 -14.63 -0.55 6.76
N PRO A 170 -15.00 0.23 5.72
CA PRO A 170 -14.12 0.48 4.58
C PRO A 170 -12.77 1.08 5.01
N PRO A 171 -11.63 0.59 4.48
CA PRO A 171 -11.48 -0.43 3.43
C PRO A 171 -11.45 -1.88 3.95
N LEU A 172 -11.43 -2.09 5.26
CA LEU A 172 -11.43 -3.39 5.94
C LEU A 172 -12.81 -4.09 5.91
N ILE A 173 -13.55 -3.99 4.80
CA ILE A 173 -14.90 -4.54 4.62
C ILE A 173 -14.97 -6.07 4.67
N THR A 174 -13.85 -6.75 4.45
CA THR A 174 -13.77 -8.22 4.45
C THR A 174 -13.24 -8.77 5.78
N ALA A 175 -13.11 -7.94 6.80
CA ALA A 175 -12.78 -8.35 8.16
C ALA A 175 -13.80 -9.37 8.70
N ILE A 176 -13.30 -10.43 9.35
CA ILE A 176 -14.11 -11.55 9.85
C ILE A 176 -14.38 -11.34 11.34
N PHE A 177 -15.54 -10.77 11.65
CA PHE A 177 -15.97 -10.54 13.03
C PHE A 177 -16.53 -11.82 13.66
N PRO A 178 -16.33 -12.02 14.97
CA PRO A 178 -17.06 -13.05 15.69
C PRO A 178 -18.57 -12.75 15.66
N THR A 179 -19.39 -13.79 15.58
CA THR A 179 -20.85 -13.64 15.61
C THR A 179 -21.26 -12.92 16.91
N PRO A 180 -22.00 -11.80 16.84
CA PRO A 180 -22.47 -11.10 18.03
C PRO A 180 -23.37 -12.00 18.87
N ASP A 181 -23.33 -11.86 20.20
CA ASP A 181 -24.26 -12.56 21.09
C ASP A 181 -25.71 -12.10 20.80
N PRO A 182 -26.61 -13.00 20.35
CA PRO A 182 -27.99 -12.65 20.02
C PRO A 182 -28.83 -12.21 21.23
N LEU A 183 -28.33 -12.35 22.46
CA LEU A 183 -28.98 -11.90 23.69
C LEU A 183 -28.45 -10.54 24.20
N GLY A 184 -27.58 -9.87 23.46
CA GLY A 184 -27.01 -8.58 23.87
C GLY A 184 -28.02 -7.43 23.93
N ASP A 185 -27.69 -6.39 24.71
CA ASP A 185 -28.54 -5.21 24.90
C ASP A 185 -28.67 -4.37 23.61
N PRO A 186 -29.87 -4.16 23.06
CA PRO A 186 -30.08 -3.33 21.86
C PRO A 186 -29.52 -1.91 21.98
N ALA A 187 -29.59 -1.29 23.18
CA ALA A 187 -29.08 0.07 23.38
C ALA A 187 -27.55 0.13 23.32
N PHE A 188 -26.87 -0.94 23.73
CA PHE A 188 -25.44 -1.09 23.58
C PHE A 188 -25.05 -1.19 22.10
N PHE A 189 -25.77 -2.01 21.31
CA PHE A 189 -25.51 -2.13 19.87
C PHE A 189 -25.73 -0.82 19.12
N GLU A 190 -26.77 -0.05 19.44
CA GLU A 190 -27.03 1.25 18.82
C GLU A 190 -25.93 2.27 19.12
N ALA A 191 -25.48 2.35 20.39
CA ALA A 191 -24.36 3.23 20.76
C ALA A 191 -23.06 2.86 20.04
N MET A 192 -22.77 1.55 19.93
CA MET A 192 -21.58 1.05 19.25
C MET A 192 -21.65 1.24 17.71
N ALA A 193 -22.85 1.17 17.12
CA ALA A 193 -23.04 1.47 15.71
C ALA A 193 -22.71 2.94 15.40
N GLY A 194 -23.18 3.87 16.23
CA GLY A 194 -22.84 5.29 16.11
C GLY A 194 -21.34 5.56 16.25
N GLN A 195 -20.65 4.82 17.12
CA GLN A 195 -19.20 4.87 17.25
C GLN A 195 -18.49 4.31 16.01
N THR A 196 -18.99 3.21 15.45
CA THR A 196 -18.46 2.60 14.22
C THR A 196 -18.51 3.57 13.04
N ASP A 197 -19.62 4.32 12.88
CA ASP A 197 -19.76 5.33 11.82
C ASP A 197 -18.77 6.50 11.98
N GLN A 198 -18.55 6.95 13.21
CA GLN A 198 -17.56 8.00 13.49
C GLN A 198 -16.15 7.52 13.18
N TYR A 199 -15.85 6.29 13.58
CA TYR A 199 -14.56 5.66 13.33
C TYR A 199 -14.30 5.47 11.83
N ALA A 200 -15.32 5.02 11.08
CA ALA A 200 -15.27 4.92 9.61
C ALA A 200 -14.95 6.25 8.93
N LYS A 201 -15.52 7.36 9.41
CA LYS A 201 -15.20 8.70 8.90
C LYS A 201 -13.75 9.08 9.20
N SER A 202 -13.25 8.76 10.40
CA SER A 202 -11.86 9.02 10.78
C SER A 202 -10.88 8.25 9.90
N LEU A 203 -11.12 6.95 9.69
CA LEU A 203 -10.31 6.12 8.80
C LEU A 203 -10.31 6.65 7.37
N LYS A 204 -11.50 6.99 6.84
CA LYS A 204 -11.62 7.57 5.50
C LYS A 204 -10.84 8.87 5.36
N GLN A 205 -10.86 9.73 6.40
CA GLN A 205 -10.08 10.98 6.38
C GLN A 205 -8.58 10.70 6.39
N ALA A 206 -8.09 9.80 7.26
CA ALA A 206 -6.68 9.43 7.30
C ALA A 206 -6.19 8.85 5.97
N MET A 207 -7.01 8.00 5.33
CA MET A 207 -6.73 7.50 3.99
C MET A 207 -6.73 8.61 2.94
N TYR A 208 -7.64 9.59 3.03
CA TYR A 208 -7.69 10.71 2.10
C TYR A 208 -6.41 11.55 2.18
N ASP A 209 -5.98 11.87 3.39
CA ASP A 209 -4.77 12.67 3.62
C ASP A 209 -3.53 11.94 3.06
N TYR A 210 -3.41 10.64 3.36
CA TYR A 210 -2.34 9.79 2.83
C TYR A 210 -2.38 9.65 1.29
N ALA A 211 -3.57 9.43 0.72
CA ALA A 211 -3.76 9.30 -0.72
C ALA A 211 -3.42 10.62 -1.43
N HIS A 212 -3.77 11.76 -0.84
CA HIS A 212 -3.44 13.08 -1.38
C HIS A 212 -1.92 13.30 -1.42
N GLU A 213 -1.21 13.03 -0.33
CA GLU A 213 0.25 13.15 -0.27
C GLU A 213 0.95 12.18 -1.23
N THR A 214 0.44 10.96 -1.34
CA THR A 214 0.90 9.95 -2.30
C THR A 214 0.69 10.42 -3.74
N PHE A 215 -0.49 11.00 -4.03
CA PHE A 215 -0.82 11.53 -5.34
C PHE A 215 0.11 12.66 -5.76
N GLU A 216 0.33 13.64 -4.89
CA GLU A 216 1.21 14.79 -5.17
C GLU A 216 2.64 14.39 -5.51
N GLN A 217 3.07 13.21 -5.06
CA GLN A 217 4.38 12.64 -5.38
C GLN A 217 4.31 11.84 -6.69
N LEU A 218 3.32 10.96 -6.85
CA LEU A 218 3.16 10.13 -8.06
C LEU A 218 2.93 10.97 -9.32
N VAL A 219 2.22 12.10 -9.26
CA VAL A 219 2.03 12.98 -10.44
C VAL A 219 3.31 13.64 -10.91
N LYS A 220 4.38 13.65 -10.10
CA LYS A 220 5.70 14.15 -10.52
C LYS A 220 6.46 13.08 -11.30
N LEU A 221 6.12 11.81 -11.09
CA LEU A 221 6.74 10.66 -11.74
C LEU A 221 6.15 10.45 -13.14
N HIS A 222 7.00 10.65 -14.14
CA HIS A 222 6.66 10.44 -15.54
C HIS A 222 7.65 9.50 -16.20
N THR A 223 7.14 8.67 -17.11
CA THR A 223 7.96 7.84 -17.98
C THR A 223 8.84 8.70 -18.89
N ARG A 224 9.83 8.08 -19.54
CA ARG A 224 10.67 8.76 -20.54
C ARG A 224 9.87 9.34 -21.73
N GLU A 225 8.61 8.93 -21.90
CA GLU A 225 7.68 9.45 -22.91
C GLU A 225 6.85 10.65 -22.40
N GLY A 226 7.06 11.08 -21.16
CA GLY A 226 6.30 12.15 -20.51
C GLY A 226 4.89 11.72 -20.06
N LYS A 227 4.60 10.41 -20.02
CA LYS A 227 3.32 9.90 -19.50
C LYS A 227 3.39 9.71 -18.00
N PRO A 228 2.34 10.05 -17.22
CA PRO A 228 2.32 9.80 -15.79
C PRO A 228 2.38 8.29 -15.51
N CYS A 229 3.03 7.89 -14.41
CA CYS A 229 3.05 6.50 -13.95
C CYS A 229 1.66 5.99 -13.55
N ILE A 230 0.89 6.86 -12.87
CA ILE A 230 -0.51 6.64 -12.51
C ILE A 230 -1.28 7.91 -12.83
N THR A 231 -2.43 7.77 -13.48
CA THR A 231 -3.31 8.90 -13.78
C THR A 231 -4.18 9.28 -12.57
N ALA A 232 -4.62 10.53 -12.52
CA ALA A 232 -5.57 11.01 -11.50
C ALA A 232 -6.86 10.17 -11.47
N ARG A 233 -7.31 9.69 -12.63
CA ARG A 233 -8.51 8.86 -12.76
C ARG A 233 -8.33 7.48 -12.13
N GLU A 234 -7.19 6.83 -12.38
CA GLU A 234 -6.89 5.52 -11.79
C GLU A 234 -6.81 5.63 -10.27
N MET A 235 -6.12 6.66 -9.77
CA MET A 235 -6.00 6.86 -8.33
C MET A 235 -7.33 7.16 -7.64
N GLN A 236 -8.16 8.01 -8.25
CA GLN A 236 -9.51 8.25 -7.74
C GLN A 236 -10.33 6.96 -7.74
N GLY A 237 -10.23 6.14 -8.80
CA GLY A 237 -10.90 4.85 -8.89
C GLY A 237 -10.49 3.88 -7.78
N VAL A 238 -9.19 3.81 -7.46
CA VAL A 238 -8.67 3.02 -6.34
C VAL A 238 -9.26 3.52 -5.02
N PHE A 239 -9.17 4.83 -4.76
CA PHE A 239 -9.68 5.44 -3.53
C PHE A 239 -11.20 5.25 -3.36
N ASP A 240 -11.97 5.45 -4.42
CA ASP A 240 -13.43 5.29 -4.40
C ASP A 240 -13.83 3.83 -4.12
N THR A 241 -13.14 2.88 -4.75
CA THR A 241 -13.37 1.45 -4.53
C THR A 241 -13.09 1.07 -3.08
N LEU A 242 -11.94 1.49 -2.53
CA LEU A 242 -11.53 1.17 -1.16
C LEU A 242 -12.46 1.81 -0.11
N THR A 243 -12.92 3.04 -0.35
CA THR A 243 -13.77 3.76 0.61
C THR A 243 -15.27 3.49 0.43
N GLY A 244 -15.65 2.67 -0.55
CA GLY A 244 -17.04 2.43 -0.91
C GLY A 244 -17.78 3.68 -1.41
N ALA A 245 -17.05 4.71 -1.85
CA ALA A 245 -17.63 5.88 -2.48
C ALA A 245 -18.08 5.47 -3.88
N THR A 246 -19.39 5.31 -4.08
CA THR A 246 -19.96 5.07 -5.41
C THR A 246 -19.92 6.36 -6.21
N THR A 247 -19.31 6.34 -7.39
CA THR A 247 -19.50 7.35 -8.46
C THR A 247 -20.84 7.17 -9.15
#